data_AF-A0A1F5FVC0-F1
#
_entry.id   AF-A0A1F5FVC0-F1
#
_cell.length_a   1.000
_cell.length_b   1.000
_cell.length_c   1.000
_cell.angle_alpha   90.00
_cell.angle_beta   90.00
_cell.angle_gamma   90.00
#
_symmetry.space_group_name_H-M   'P 1'
#
loop_
_entity.id
_entity.type
_entity.pdbx_description
1 polymer ?
#
loop_
_entity_poly.entity_id
_entity_poly.type
_entity_poly.pdbx_seq_one_letter_code
_entity_poly.pdbx_strand_id
1 'polypeptide(L)'
;MFVMDRKKYKQLRIVVALFVGAIVAMAVTRHSYLLSIAGVLTGMVFMALVRAKAKIRTDEREATVQEKAARMTYAIFAPTIGVAAFLLLLPSKGGISVFSKGEWLYIESLGMVFAYLTLFLIAIYAISYHFFNRKYGGGGNEE
;
A
#
# COMPACT_ATOMS: atom_id res chain seq x y z
N MET A 1 14.07 -21.49 20.24
CA MET A 1 12.97 -20.71 19.64
C MET A 1 12.58 -19.62 20.64
N PHE A 2 13.02 -18.37 20.45
CA PHE A 2 12.76 -17.28 21.41
C PHE A 2 11.33 -16.78 21.26
N VAL A 3 10.48 -17.07 22.25
CA VAL A 3 9.09 -16.65 22.29
C VAL A 3 9.03 -15.24 22.87
N MET A 4 8.61 -14.26 22.07
CA MET A 4 8.45 -12.87 22.52
C MET A 4 7.00 -12.56 22.90
N ASP A 5 6.81 -12.04 24.12
CA ASP A 5 5.50 -11.63 24.64
C ASP A 5 4.90 -10.44 23.87
N ARG A 6 3.57 -10.36 23.79
CA ARG A 6 2.82 -9.29 23.10
C ARG A 6 3.20 -7.88 23.61
N LYS A 7 3.49 -7.73 24.91
CA LYS A 7 3.92 -6.46 25.50
C LYS A 7 5.29 -6.03 24.96
N LYS A 8 6.24 -6.96 24.89
CA LYS A 8 7.59 -6.71 24.35
C LYS A 8 7.54 -6.36 22.87
N TYR A 9 6.70 -7.04 22.08
CA TYR A 9 6.45 -6.68 20.67
C TYR A 9 5.93 -5.25 20.52
N LYS A 10 4.94 -4.84 21.34
CA LYS A 10 4.37 -3.49 21.29
C LYS A 10 5.42 -2.43 21.64
N GLN A 11 6.24 -2.67 22.67
CA GLN A 11 7.34 -1.79 23.04
C GLN A 11 8.36 -1.66 21.90
N LEU A 12 8.78 -2.78 21.31
CA LEU A 12 9.76 -2.76 20.22
C LEU A 12 9.23 -2.03 18.98
N ARG A 13 7.95 -2.21 18.65
CA ARG A 13 7.29 -1.46 17.56
C ARG A 13 7.32 0.05 17.80
N ILE A 14 7.10 0.49 19.04
CA ILE A 14 7.15 1.93 19.39
C ILE A 14 8.57 2.46 19.23
N VAL A 15 9.57 1.72 19.71
CA VAL A 15 10.99 2.10 19.56
C VAL A 15 11.39 2.23 18.10
N VAL A 16 10.99 1.28 17.25
CA VAL A 16 11.29 1.30 15.82
C VAL A 16 10.58 2.47 15.13
N ALA A 17 9.32 2.73 15.49
CA ALA A 17 8.59 3.87 14.94
C ALA A 17 9.24 5.21 15.29
N LEU A 18 9.70 5.38 16.54
CA LEU A 18 10.45 6.57 16.97
C LEU A 18 11.77 6.71 16.22
N PHE A 19 12.50 5.60 16.04
CA PHE A 19 13.77 5.60 15.31
C PHE A 19 13.60 6.01 13.84
N VAL A 20 12.63 5.42 13.14
CA VAL A 20 12.32 5.79 11.75
C VAL A 20 11.86 7.25 11.67
N GLY A 21 11.00 7.68 12.59
CA GLY A 21 10.55 9.07 12.67
C GLY A 21 11.71 10.07 12.83
N ALA A 22 12.67 9.76 13.69
CA ALA A 22 13.85 10.59 13.89
C ALA A 22 14.74 10.66 12.63
N ILE A 23 14.98 9.52 11.96
CA ILE A 23 15.75 9.50 10.71
C ILE A 23 15.06 10.31 9.62
N VAL A 24 13.74 10.15 9.47
CA VAL A 24 12.98 10.87 8.45
C VAL A 24 12.98 12.37 8.74
N ALA A 25 12.79 12.79 10.00
CA ALA A 25 12.88 14.19 10.39
C ALA A 25 14.27 14.78 10.09
N MET A 26 15.33 14.03 10.38
CA MET A 26 16.70 14.43 10.05
C MET A 26 16.94 14.49 8.53
N ALA A 27 16.37 13.56 7.76
CA ALA A 27 16.47 13.53 6.31
C ALA A 27 15.81 14.74 5.66
N VAL A 28 14.65 15.17 6.17
CA VAL A 28 13.93 16.36 5.71
C VAL A 28 14.75 17.62 5.97
N THR A 29 15.30 17.78 7.18
CA THR A 29 16.14 18.96 7.51
C THR A 29 17.42 19.03 6.69
N ARG A 30 17.93 17.90 6.21
CA ARG A 30 19.12 17.81 5.36
C ARG A 30 18.80 17.79 3.86
N HIS A 31 17.54 17.98 3.47
CA HIS A 31 17.06 17.88 2.09
C HIS A 31 17.52 16.61 1.35
N SER A 32 17.71 15.50 2.08
CA SER A 32 18.23 14.25 1.54
C SER A 32 17.11 13.21 1.43
N TYR A 33 16.55 13.08 0.22
CA TYR A 33 15.53 12.08 -0.07
C TYR A 33 16.05 10.65 0.06
N LEU A 34 17.33 10.41 -0.28
CA LEU A 34 17.98 9.11 -0.16
C LEU A 34 18.04 8.63 1.29
N LEU A 35 18.32 9.52 2.24
CA LEU A 35 18.38 9.18 3.66
C LEU A 35 17.00 8.80 4.21
N SER A 36 15.94 9.48 3.74
CA SER A 36 14.56 9.15 4.11
C SER A 36 14.17 7.75 3.62
N ILE A 37 14.46 7.45 2.35
CA ILE A 37 14.17 6.13 1.75
C ILE A 37 14.95 5.03 2.49
N ALA A 38 16.24 5.23 2.72
CA ALA A 38 17.06 4.25 3.44
C ALA A 38 16.57 4.03 4.88
N GLY A 39 16.17 5.10 5.57
CA GLY A 39 15.61 5.03 6.92
C GLY A 39 14.31 4.23 6.99
N VAL A 40 13.39 4.49 6.06
CA VAL A 40 12.12 3.77 5.97
C VAL A 40 12.34 2.30 5.64
N LEU A 41 13.20 1.98 4.66
CA LEU A 41 13.52 0.59 4.29
C LEU A 41 14.14 -0.17 5.48
N THR A 42 15.09 0.46 6.18
CA THR A 42 15.72 -0.14 7.36
C THR A 42 14.69 -0.41 8.45
N GLY A 43 13.78 0.53 8.69
CA GLY A 43 12.66 0.37 9.62
C GLY A 43 11.72 -0.79 9.24
N MET A 44 11.41 -0.92 7.95
CA MET A 44 10.57 -2.02 7.44
C MET A 44 11.25 -3.39 7.65
N VAL A 45 12.54 -3.51 7.33
CA VAL A 45 13.31 -4.75 7.54
C VAL A 45 13.34 -5.11 9.02
N PHE A 46 13.63 -4.14 9.89
CA PHE A 46 13.68 -4.38 11.33
C PHE A 46 12.32 -4.83 11.87
N MET A 47 11.23 -4.18 11.44
CA MET A 47 9.87 -4.61 11.80
C MET A 47 9.54 -6.01 11.30
N ALA A 48 9.98 -6.38 10.08
CA ALA A 48 9.76 -7.72 9.53
C ALA A 48 10.46 -8.80 10.37
N LEU A 49 11.71 -8.56 10.77
CA LEU A 49 12.47 -9.49 11.63
C LEU A 49 11.84 -9.65 13.02
N VAL A 50 11.36 -8.54 13.59
CA VAL A 50 10.70 -8.52 14.90
C VAL A 50 9.38 -9.26 14.85
N ARG A 51 8.61 -9.10 13.76
CA ARG A 51 7.38 -9.83 13.52
C ARG A 51 7.62 -11.32 13.33
N ALA A 52 8.69 -11.72 12.63
CA ALA A 52 9.05 -13.12 12.42
C ALA A 52 9.38 -13.86 13.74
N LYS A 53 9.92 -13.15 14.74
CA LYS A 53 10.22 -13.71 16.07
C LYS A 53 9.02 -13.66 17.04
N ALA A 54 7.99 -12.89 16.74
CA ALA A 54 6.79 -12.80 17.56
C ALA A 54 5.79 -13.88 17.13
N LYS A 55 5.53 -14.88 17.98
CA LYS A 55 4.42 -15.82 17.78
C LYS A 55 3.11 -15.11 18.11
N ILE A 56 2.66 -14.25 17.20
CA ILE A 56 1.35 -13.61 17.29
C ILE A 56 0.33 -14.66 16.90
N ARG A 57 -0.24 -15.36 17.89
CA ARG A 57 -1.40 -16.24 17.67
C ARG A 57 -2.55 -15.34 17.24
N THR A 58 -2.73 -15.24 15.94
CA THR A 58 -3.78 -14.43 15.34
C THR A 58 -5.09 -15.18 15.58
N ASP A 59 -6.05 -14.50 16.20
CA ASP A 59 -7.39 -15.05 16.35
C ASP A 59 -8.00 -15.18 14.94
N GLU A 60 -8.71 -16.26 14.66
CA GLU A 60 -9.39 -16.47 13.37
C GLU A 60 -10.36 -15.31 13.08
N ARG A 61 -10.93 -14.70 14.12
CA ARG A 61 -11.76 -13.50 14.01
C ARG A 61 -10.96 -12.31 13.50
N GLU A 62 -9.75 -12.08 14.01
CA GLU A 62 -8.88 -11.00 13.54
C GLU A 62 -8.46 -11.20 12.08
N ALA A 63 -8.14 -12.44 11.68
CA ALA A 63 -7.78 -12.76 10.30
C ALA A 63 -8.95 -12.47 9.33
N THR A 64 -10.17 -12.87 9.71
CA THR A 64 -11.38 -12.66 8.92
C THR A 64 -11.70 -11.16 8.77
N VAL A 65 -11.55 -10.38 9.84
CA VAL A 65 -11.75 -8.92 9.80
C VAL A 65 -10.71 -8.25 8.90
N GLN A 66 -9.45 -8.68 8.96
CA GLN A 66 -8.39 -8.16 8.09
C GLN A 66 -8.66 -8.44 6.61
N GLU A 67 -9.13 -9.64 6.27
CA GLU A 67 -9.47 -9.99 4.89
C GLU A 67 -10.63 -9.12 4.37
N LYS A 68 -11.70 -8.99 5.15
CA LYS A 68 -12.85 -8.13 4.80
C LYS A 68 -12.42 -6.67 4.64
N ALA A 69 -11.57 -6.17 5.54
CA ALA A 69 -11.05 -4.82 5.47
C ALA A 69 -10.21 -4.61 4.19
N ALA A 70 -9.30 -5.54 3.87
CA ALA A 70 -8.46 -5.45 2.67
C ALA A 70 -9.30 -5.46 1.38
N ARG A 71 -10.32 -6.33 1.30
CA ARG A 71 -11.25 -6.39 0.17
C ARG A 71 -12.04 -5.08 0.01
N MET A 72 -12.54 -4.53 1.12
CA MET A 72 -13.26 -3.26 1.13
C MET A 72 -12.36 -2.09 0.72
N THR A 73 -11.13 -2.02 1.24
CA THR A 73 -10.16 -1.00 0.86
C THR A 73 -9.90 -1.03 -0.63
N TYR A 74 -9.65 -2.20 -1.21
CA TYR A 74 -9.46 -2.31 -2.65
C TYR A 74 -10.69 -1.86 -3.44
N ALA A 75 -11.88 -2.32 -3.03
CA ALA A 75 -13.15 -1.98 -3.66
C ALA A 75 -13.46 -0.46 -3.63
N ILE A 76 -12.94 0.27 -2.65
CA ILE A 76 -13.10 1.73 -2.56
C ILE A 76 -11.99 2.45 -3.32
N PHE A 77 -10.72 2.13 -3.05
CA PHE A 77 -9.57 2.88 -3.56
C PHE A 77 -9.35 2.70 -5.06
N ALA A 78 -9.47 1.47 -5.58
CA ALA A 78 -9.24 1.23 -7.00
C ALA A 78 -10.18 2.04 -7.90
N PRO A 79 -11.52 2.05 -7.70
CA PRO A 79 -12.40 2.87 -8.52
C PRO A 79 -12.30 4.36 -8.20
N THR A 80 -12.10 4.78 -6.94
CA THR A 80 -11.99 6.23 -6.64
C THR A 80 -10.77 6.86 -7.29
N ILE A 81 -9.61 6.20 -7.24
CA ILE A 81 -8.40 6.69 -7.92
C ILE A 81 -8.56 6.59 -9.44
N GLY A 82 -9.20 5.53 -9.95
CA GLY A 82 -9.47 5.37 -11.38
C GLY A 82 -10.40 6.44 -11.95
N VAL A 83 -11.49 6.76 -11.23
CA VAL A 83 -12.42 7.84 -11.60
C VAL A 83 -11.74 9.19 -11.48
N ALA A 84 -10.94 9.43 -10.43
CA ALA A 84 -10.17 10.65 -10.30
C ALA A 84 -9.19 10.82 -11.46
N ALA A 85 -8.47 9.76 -11.85
CA ALA A 85 -7.57 9.77 -13.02
C ALA A 85 -8.33 10.14 -14.29
N PHE A 86 -9.48 9.49 -14.52
CA PHE A 86 -10.33 9.75 -15.68
C PHE A 86 -10.79 11.21 -15.73
N LEU A 87 -11.30 11.76 -14.63
CA LEU A 87 -11.75 13.14 -14.54
C LEU A 87 -10.62 14.15 -14.76
N LEU A 88 -9.41 13.87 -14.28
CA LEU A 88 -8.24 14.74 -14.47
C LEU A 88 -7.72 14.71 -15.92
N LEU A 89 -7.88 13.59 -16.63
CA LEU A 89 -7.43 13.44 -18.02
C LEU A 89 -8.46 13.92 -19.06
N LEU A 90 -9.73 14.02 -18.66
CA LEU A 90 -10.85 14.41 -19.53
C LEU A 90 -10.65 15.80 -20.19
N PRO A 91 -10.18 16.86 -19.48
CA PRO A 91 -9.96 18.17 -20.10
C PRO A 91 -8.88 18.17 -21.19
N SER A 92 -7.81 17.39 -21.01
CA SER A 92 -6.65 17.35 -21.92
C SER A 92 -6.80 16.35 -23.07
N LYS A 93 -7.48 15.22 -22.84
CA LYS A 93 -7.60 14.11 -23.81
C LYS A 93 -9.02 13.90 -24.33
N GLY A 94 -10.03 14.51 -23.72
CA GLY A 94 -11.45 14.27 -24.01
C GLY A 94 -12.00 15.03 -25.23
N GLY A 95 -11.19 15.84 -25.93
CA GLY A 95 -11.61 16.53 -27.16
C GLY A 95 -12.67 17.62 -26.98
N ILE A 96 -12.98 18.00 -25.73
CA ILE A 96 -13.98 19.02 -25.42
C ILE A 96 -13.35 20.41 -25.64
N SER A 97 -13.86 21.14 -26.64
CA SER A 97 -13.35 22.44 -27.09
C SER A 97 -13.27 23.51 -25.98
N VAL A 98 -14.06 23.37 -24.91
CA VAL A 98 -14.09 24.27 -23.75
C VAL A 98 -12.79 24.22 -22.93
N PHE A 99 -12.08 23.09 -22.93
CA PHE A 99 -10.88 22.88 -22.10
C PHE A 99 -9.55 22.98 -22.87
N SER A 100 -9.61 23.08 -24.20
CA SER A 100 -8.46 23.06 -25.13
C SER A 100 -7.58 24.33 -25.08
N LYS A 101 -7.94 25.33 -24.26
CA LYS A 101 -7.24 26.64 -24.21
C LYS A 101 -6.31 26.83 -22.99
N GLY A 102 -6.21 25.85 -22.09
CA GLY A 102 -5.43 25.97 -20.86
C GLY A 102 -4.18 25.08 -20.84
N GLU A 103 -3.08 25.61 -20.30
CA GLU A 103 -1.86 24.85 -19.99
C GLU A 103 -2.08 23.91 -18.80
N TRP A 104 -2.85 22.84 -19.00
CA TRP A 104 -3.21 21.89 -17.94
C TRP A 104 -2.16 20.80 -17.68
N LEU A 105 -0.89 21.06 -18.03
CA LEU A 105 0.19 20.05 -18.06
C LEU A 105 0.39 19.35 -16.71
N TYR A 106 0.21 20.08 -15.60
CA TYR A 106 0.27 19.53 -14.24
C TYR A 106 -0.91 18.60 -13.91
N ILE A 107 -2.12 18.95 -14.34
CA ILE A 107 -3.33 18.15 -14.12
C ILE A 107 -3.26 16.87 -14.95
N GLU A 108 -2.81 16.96 -16.19
CA GLU A 108 -2.59 15.79 -17.04
C GLU A 108 -1.56 14.85 -16.42
N SER A 109 -0.41 15.39 -15.97
CA SER A 109 0.63 14.60 -15.32
C SER A 109 0.11 13.88 -14.06
N LEU A 110 -0.69 14.56 -13.23
CA LEU A 110 -1.29 13.97 -12.05
C LEU A 110 -2.33 12.89 -12.40
N GLY A 111 -3.16 13.13 -13.40
CA GLY A 111 -4.13 12.17 -13.93
C GLY A 111 -3.44 10.90 -14.47
N MET A 112 -2.32 11.06 -15.18
CA MET A 112 -1.50 9.94 -15.66
C MET A 112 -0.92 9.12 -14.50
N VAL A 113 -0.38 9.78 -13.47
CA VAL A 113 0.12 9.08 -12.27
C VAL A 113 -0.99 8.27 -11.60
N PHE A 114 -2.19 8.85 -11.44
CA PHE A 114 -3.32 8.13 -10.85
C PHE A 114 -3.78 6.97 -11.72
N ALA A 115 -3.78 7.11 -13.05
CA ALA A 115 -4.11 6.02 -13.97
C ALA A 115 -3.14 4.84 -13.81
N TYR A 116 -1.83 5.10 -13.80
CA TYR A 116 -0.82 4.07 -13.56
C TYR A 116 -0.94 3.46 -12.16
N LEU A 117 -1.24 4.27 -11.14
CA LEU A 117 -1.45 3.78 -9.78
C LEU A 117 -2.65 2.83 -9.69
N THR A 118 -3.75 3.17 -10.35
CA THR A 118 -4.94 2.29 -10.44
C THR A 118 -4.62 0.98 -11.13
N LEU A 119 -3.93 1.01 -12.28
CA LEU A 119 -3.50 -0.21 -12.97
C LEU A 119 -2.56 -1.05 -12.09
N PHE A 120 -1.66 -0.41 -11.35
CA PHE A 120 -0.76 -1.08 -10.42
C PHE A 120 -1.51 -1.74 -9.25
N LEU A 121 -2.50 -1.05 -8.67
CA LEU A 121 -3.40 -1.60 -7.65
C LEU A 121 -4.16 -2.83 -8.17
N ILE A 122 -4.72 -2.74 -9.38
CA ILE A 122 -5.41 -3.86 -10.03
C ILE A 122 -4.45 -5.03 -10.27
N ALA A 123 -3.24 -4.77 -10.75
CA ALA A 123 -2.23 -5.79 -10.99
C ALA A 123 -1.83 -6.52 -9.69
N ILE A 124 -1.55 -5.78 -8.62
CA ILE A 124 -1.24 -6.38 -7.31
C ILE A 124 -2.40 -7.24 -6.82
N TYR A 125 -3.63 -6.73 -6.92
CA TYR A 125 -4.81 -7.47 -6.50
C TYR A 125 -4.99 -8.74 -7.33
N ALA A 126 -4.82 -8.67 -8.65
CA ALA A 126 -4.94 -9.83 -9.54
C ALA A 126 -3.86 -10.89 -9.26
N ILE A 127 -2.59 -10.48 -9.08
CA ILE A 127 -1.49 -11.40 -8.74
C ILE A 127 -1.74 -12.04 -7.38
N SER A 128 -2.14 -11.24 -6.39
CA SER A 128 -2.46 -11.75 -5.04
C SER A 128 -3.62 -12.74 -5.11
N TYR A 129 -4.70 -12.38 -5.80
CA TYR A 129 -5.87 -13.24 -5.97
C TYR A 129 -5.49 -14.55 -6.66
N HIS A 130 -4.71 -14.50 -7.74
CA HIS A 130 -4.23 -15.70 -8.41
C HIS A 130 -3.38 -16.60 -7.50
N PHE A 131 -2.45 -16.00 -6.74
CA PHE A 131 -1.60 -16.73 -5.80
C PHE A 131 -2.41 -17.39 -4.66
N PHE A 132 -3.32 -16.65 -4.04
CA PHE A 132 -4.16 -17.16 -2.95
C PHE A 132 -5.20 -18.17 -3.46
N ASN A 133 -5.80 -17.94 -4.63
CA ASN A 133 -6.73 -18.89 -5.24
C ASN A 133 -6.02 -20.19 -5.63
N ARG A 134 -4.78 -20.15 -6.11
CA ARG A 134 -4.01 -21.37 -6.38
C ARG A 134 -3.67 -22.14 -5.10
N LYS A 135 -3.43 -21.44 -3.98
CA LYS A 135 -3.00 -22.04 -2.72
C LYS A 135 -4.15 -22.52 -1.83
N TYR A 136 -5.30 -21.87 -1.90
CA TYR A 136 -6.46 -22.09 -1.02
C TYR A 136 -7.77 -22.32 -1.77
N GLY A 137 -7.81 -22.10 -3.08
CA GLY A 137 -8.97 -22.36 -3.92
C GLY A 137 -9.13 -23.86 -4.10
N GLY A 138 -9.97 -24.45 -3.27
CA GLY A 138 -10.47 -25.80 -3.46
C GLY A 138 -11.29 -25.86 -4.74
N GLY A 139 -10.73 -26.46 -5.77
CA GLY A 139 -11.38 -26.75 -7.04
C GLY A 139 -10.78 -28.00 -7.64
N GLY A 140 -11.29 -29.16 -7.22
CA GLY A 140 -10.93 -30.47 -7.75
C GLY A 140 -11.63 -31.60 -7.00
N ASN A 141 -12.82 -31.98 -7.51
CA ASN A 141 -13.59 -33.21 -7.29
C ASN A 141 -14.63 -33.23 -6.14
N GLU A 142 -15.77 -32.59 -6.40
CA GLU A 142 -17.08 -33.08 -5.96
C GLU A 142 -17.94 -33.22 -7.23
N GLU A 143 -17.71 -34.30 -7.97
CA GLU A 143 -18.72 -34.96 -8.81
C GLU A 143 -19.25 -36.18 -8.05
#